data_AF-A0A1G5A816-F1
#
_entry.id   AF-A0A1G5A816-F1
#
_cell.length_a   1.000
_cell.length_b   1.000
_cell.length_c   1.000
_cell.angle_alpha   90.00
_cell.angle_beta   90.00
_cell.angle_gamma   90.00
#
_symmetry.space_group_name_H-M   'P 1'
#
loop_
_entity.id
_entity.type
_entity.pdbx_description
1 polymer ?
#
loop_
_entity_poly.entity_id
_entity_poly.type
_entity_poly.pdbx_seq_one_letter_code
_entity_poly.pdbx_strand_id
1 'polypeptide(L)'
;MTTDLRAPGPRTTNVLGRRLLATFSVVLLLTLAGSGIGIWSLAKVNEATHEAIQQHGVSERLVVDAYRHQAINAERYKAMALSSEPEVGEILAADIQATESRYSELLQQVSERLHTASDRALLAQTQATGEDFKKAVKELIAARDSGLTERIRNVYAQRFQPGAAALLESLGKLAQSQREAIDAAGVRIEDLSASARMALVLFSATALLLGIVLAQWLVRSISRPIRVAGETAGRVASLDLRQDIEGHARDEAGQMLLALGAMQGALRELVLRVRESVQSVHVAAGEIAHGNSDLSTRTENAASSLQQTAAALEQVMRNVQQSSEAAGKAEQMAGGAAAVAAQGGEVVSQVVGTMQDIHRASHKMADIIGVIDGIAFQTNILALNAAVEAARAGESGRGFAVVAAEVRQLATRSAAAAREIKGLIENSVHRIEAGTTLADSAGQTMGRIMDSIRQVADTVSAITAATHAQTQDIGQINTAVSHLDRMTQQNSALVEESAAASEGLRDQARHLDALISQFVLPGDGEAAPQDVEWTPAQPVRLAAAPKDRLLPA
;
A
#
# COMPACT_ATOMS: atom_id res chain seq x y z
N MET A 1 -5.15 -19.19 -6.36
CA MET A 1 -4.47 -19.33 -7.66
C MET A 1 -3.26 -18.41 -7.65
N THR A 2 -2.11 -18.93 -7.21
CA THR A 2 -0.85 -18.21 -7.11
C THR A 2 -0.13 -18.31 -8.44
N THR A 3 -0.27 -17.27 -9.27
CA THR A 3 0.46 -17.12 -10.52
C THR A 3 1.93 -16.85 -10.20
N ASP A 4 2.75 -17.86 -10.51
CA ASP A 4 4.20 -17.88 -10.40
C ASP A 4 4.81 -16.87 -11.40
N LEU A 5 4.98 -15.61 -10.95
CA LEU A 5 5.68 -14.55 -11.68
C LEU A 5 7.19 -14.70 -11.52
N ARG A 6 7.76 -15.81 -11.98
CA ARG A 6 9.20 -15.90 -12.24
C ARG A 6 9.49 -15.36 -13.64
N ALA A 7 9.70 -14.04 -13.73
CA ALA A 7 10.34 -13.44 -14.89
C ALA A 7 11.74 -14.08 -15.08
N PRO A 8 12.12 -14.53 -16.29
CA PRO A 8 13.46 -15.01 -16.54
C PRO A 8 14.45 -13.87 -16.30
N GLY A 9 15.37 -14.05 -15.35
CA GLY A 9 16.43 -13.08 -15.07
C GLY A 9 17.20 -12.72 -16.35
N PRO A 10 17.57 -11.45 -16.55
CA PRO A 10 18.22 -11.01 -17.77
C PRO A 10 19.53 -11.80 -17.97
N ARG A 11 19.68 -12.40 -19.15
CA ARG A 11 20.96 -12.99 -19.58
C ARG A 11 22.00 -11.87 -19.54
N THR A 12 22.87 -11.88 -18.54
CA THR A 12 23.97 -10.92 -18.39
C THR A 12 24.95 -11.15 -19.53
N THR A 13 24.69 -10.52 -20.66
CA THR A 13 25.69 -10.37 -21.72
C THR A 13 26.77 -9.47 -21.12
N ASN A 14 27.93 -10.05 -20.78
CA ASN A 14 29.10 -9.36 -20.24
C ASN A 14 29.73 -8.45 -21.31
N VAL A 15 28.96 -7.49 -21.81
CA VAL A 15 29.33 -6.59 -22.91
C VAL A 15 30.32 -5.57 -22.39
N LEU A 16 30.10 -5.02 -21.19
CA LEU A 16 31.01 -4.08 -20.55
C LEU A 16 32.40 -4.67 -20.34
N GLY A 17 32.49 -5.88 -19.77
CA GLY A 17 33.76 -6.57 -19.57
C GLY A 17 34.45 -6.90 -20.89
N ARG A 18 33.70 -7.29 -21.93
CA ARG A 18 34.25 -7.52 -23.28
C ARG A 18 34.78 -6.24 -23.93
N ARG A 19 34.13 -5.10 -23.74
CA ARG A 19 34.60 -3.79 -24.25
C ARG A 19 35.90 -3.38 -23.55
N LEU A 20 35.96 -3.49 -22.22
CA LEU A 20 37.18 -3.20 -21.44
C LEU A 20 38.33 -4.12 -21.86
N LEU A 21 38.10 -5.44 -21.89
CA LEU A 21 39.10 -6.41 -22.33
C LEU A 21 39.58 -6.12 -23.76
N ALA A 22 38.68 -5.79 -24.69
CA ALA A 22 39.06 -5.41 -26.05
C ALA A 22 39.94 -4.17 -26.10
N THR A 23 39.57 -3.09 -25.38
CA THR A 23 40.39 -1.85 -25.33
C THR A 23 41.77 -2.10 -24.72
N PHE A 24 41.86 -2.82 -23.61
CA PHE A 24 43.14 -3.16 -22.98
C PHE A 24 43.98 -4.08 -23.87
N SER A 25 43.36 -5.03 -24.57
CA SER A 25 44.07 -5.93 -25.51
C SER A 25 44.67 -5.15 -26.68
N VAL A 26 43.94 -4.18 -27.24
CA VAL A 26 44.46 -3.32 -28.31
C VAL A 26 45.64 -2.47 -27.84
N VAL A 27 45.55 -1.88 -26.64
CA VAL A 27 46.66 -1.11 -26.06
C VAL A 27 47.89 -2.01 -25.84
N LEU A 28 47.71 -3.20 -25.27
CA LEU A 28 48.81 -4.16 -25.07
C LEU A 28 49.45 -4.59 -26.40
N LEU A 29 48.64 -4.88 -27.42
CA LEU A 29 49.13 -5.22 -28.76
C LEU A 29 49.92 -4.08 -29.39
N LEU A 30 49.47 -2.83 -29.24
CA LEU A 30 50.22 -1.67 -29.69
C LEU A 30 51.56 -1.53 -28.96
N THR A 31 51.58 -1.71 -27.64
CA THR A 31 52.86 -1.66 -26.89
C THR A 31 53.84 -2.75 -27.33
N LEU A 32 53.33 -3.96 -27.63
CA LEU A 32 54.13 -5.06 -28.15
C LEU A 32 54.67 -4.76 -29.55
N ALA A 33 53.83 -4.24 -30.45
CA ALA A 33 54.20 -3.89 -31.81
C ALA A 33 55.27 -2.78 -31.85
N GLY A 34 55.09 -1.72 -31.05
CA GLY A 34 56.08 -0.63 -30.94
C GLY A 34 57.42 -1.12 -30.40
N SER A 35 57.40 -1.99 -29.38
CA SER A 35 58.62 -2.63 -28.86
C SER A 35 59.31 -3.49 -29.91
N GLY A 36 58.53 -4.23 -30.72
CA GLY A 36 59.04 -5.04 -31.84
C GLY A 36 59.74 -4.19 -32.90
N ILE A 37 59.13 -3.07 -33.32
CA ILE A 37 59.74 -2.12 -34.28
C ILE A 37 61.05 -1.56 -33.72
N GLY A 38 61.07 -1.18 -32.44
CA GLY A 38 62.27 -0.65 -31.78
C GLY A 38 63.42 -1.67 -31.74
N ILE A 39 63.13 -2.91 -31.36
CA ILE A 39 64.14 -3.99 -31.32
C ILE A 39 64.67 -4.29 -32.72
N TRP A 40 63.78 -4.42 -33.72
CA TRP A 40 64.17 -4.69 -35.10
C TRP A 40 65.05 -3.59 -35.69
N SER A 41 64.69 -2.33 -35.46
CA SER A 41 65.49 -1.18 -35.88
C SER A 41 66.86 -1.15 -35.21
N LEU A 42 66.92 -1.35 -33.89
CA LEU A 42 68.17 -1.35 -33.15
C LEU A 42 69.10 -2.46 -33.63
N ALA A 43 68.55 -3.64 -33.94
CA ALA A 43 69.32 -4.74 -34.51
C ALA A 43 69.95 -4.36 -35.86
N LYS A 44 69.21 -3.67 -36.74
CA LYS A 44 69.73 -3.20 -38.04
C LYS A 44 70.83 -2.14 -37.92
N VAL A 45 70.67 -1.18 -37.01
CA VAL A 45 71.70 -0.18 -36.72
C VAL A 45 72.95 -0.84 -36.13
N ASN A 46 72.77 -1.80 -35.22
CA ASN A 46 73.86 -2.55 -34.60
C ASN A 46 74.63 -3.39 -35.64
N GLU A 47 73.94 -4.05 -36.57
CA GLU A 47 74.54 -4.82 -37.67
C GLU A 47 75.41 -3.92 -38.56
N ALA A 48 74.88 -2.78 -39.02
CA ALA A 48 75.62 -1.83 -39.85
C ALA A 48 76.82 -1.20 -39.11
N THR A 49 76.68 -0.92 -37.81
CA THR A 49 77.76 -0.42 -36.96
C THR A 49 78.86 -1.46 -36.77
N HIS A 50 78.48 -2.72 -36.58
CA HIS A 50 79.42 -3.83 -36.46
C HIS A 50 80.22 -4.01 -37.76
N GLU A 51 79.57 -3.98 -38.92
CA GLU A 51 80.23 -4.03 -40.23
C GLU A 51 81.21 -2.87 -40.42
N ALA A 52 80.77 -1.63 -40.18
CA ALA A 52 81.62 -0.44 -40.32
C ALA A 52 82.89 -0.51 -39.45
N ILE A 53 82.74 -0.88 -38.19
CA ILE A 53 83.85 -0.88 -37.21
C ILE A 53 84.71 -2.13 -37.35
N GLN A 54 84.12 -3.32 -37.27
CA GLN A 54 84.88 -4.57 -37.15
C GLN A 54 85.43 -5.05 -38.49
N GLN A 55 84.69 -4.83 -39.58
CA GLN A 55 85.09 -5.33 -40.89
C GLN A 55 85.97 -4.30 -41.62
N HIS A 56 85.50 -3.06 -41.78
CA HIS A 56 86.23 -2.04 -42.54
C HIS A 56 87.19 -1.22 -41.67
N GLY A 57 86.74 -0.76 -40.50
CA GLY A 57 87.54 0.08 -39.58
C GLY A 57 88.84 -0.56 -39.12
N VAL A 58 88.80 -1.82 -38.71
CA VAL A 58 90.02 -2.50 -38.30
C VAL A 58 90.89 -2.90 -39.50
N SER A 59 90.31 -3.25 -40.66
CA SER A 59 91.07 -3.54 -41.87
C SER A 59 91.82 -2.32 -42.40
N GLU A 60 91.19 -1.14 -42.39
CA GLU A 60 91.84 0.14 -42.74
C GLU A 60 93.08 0.40 -41.86
N ARG A 61 92.93 0.25 -40.54
CA ARG A 61 94.05 0.41 -39.60
C ARG A 61 95.21 -0.53 -39.90
N LEU A 62 94.93 -1.81 -40.17
CA LEU A 62 95.96 -2.79 -40.50
C LEU A 62 96.69 -2.45 -41.81
N VAL A 63 95.96 -1.99 -42.84
CA VAL A 63 96.56 -1.57 -44.12
C VAL A 63 97.40 -0.30 -43.95
N VAL A 64 96.94 0.66 -43.15
CA VAL A 64 97.70 1.89 -42.83
C VAL A 64 98.98 1.57 -42.05
N ASP A 65 98.93 0.64 -41.09
CA ASP A 65 100.13 0.16 -40.40
C ASP A 65 101.08 -0.59 -41.35
N ALA A 66 100.56 -1.41 -42.26
CA ALA A 66 101.36 -2.08 -43.29
C ALA A 66 102.04 -1.06 -44.21
N TYR A 67 101.31 -0.04 -44.67
CA TYR A 67 101.85 1.09 -45.41
C TYR A 67 102.99 1.77 -44.65
N ARG A 68 102.79 2.08 -43.36
CA ARG A 68 103.79 2.74 -42.52
C ARG A 68 105.08 1.91 -42.40
N HIS A 69 104.95 0.61 -42.10
CA HIS A 69 106.11 -0.29 -42.01
C HIS A 69 106.84 -0.43 -43.36
N GLN A 70 106.09 -0.54 -44.45
CA GLN A 70 106.65 -0.67 -45.78
C GLN A 70 107.35 0.61 -46.26
N ALA A 71 106.80 1.78 -45.93
CA ALA A 71 107.41 3.08 -46.24
C ALA A 71 108.74 3.26 -45.49
N ILE A 72 108.77 2.89 -44.20
CA ILE A 72 110.01 2.88 -43.40
C ILE A 72 111.04 1.93 -44.03
N ASN A 73 110.62 0.73 -44.46
CA ASN A 73 111.53 -0.22 -45.10
C ASN A 73 112.05 0.26 -46.45
N ALA A 74 111.23 0.91 -47.28
CA ALA A 74 111.69 1.49 -48.52
C ALA A 74 112.81 2.53 -48.29
N GLU A 75 112.67 3.41 -47.29
CA GLU A 75 113.72 4.37 -46.94
C GLU A 75 114.96 3.70 -46.34
N ARG A 76 114.80 2.63 -45.54
CA ARG A 76 115.94 1.84 -45.02
C ARG A 76 116.69 1.10 -46.11
N TYR A 77 115.99 0.48 -47.07
CA TYR A 77 116.60 -0.17 -48.23
C TYR A 77 117.35 0.83 -49.11
N LYS A 78 116.79 2.04 -49.30
CA LYS A 78 117.47 3.16 -49.97
C LYS A 78 118.73 3.60 -49.23
N ALA A 79 118.65 3.79 -47.91
CA ALA A 79 119.80 4.16 -47.08
C ALA A 79 120.91 3.10 -47.13
N MET A 80 120.54 1.82 -47.03
CA MET A 80 121.47 0.69 -47.13
C MET A 80 122.15 0.62 -48.51
N ALA A 81 121.42 0.88 -49.59
CA ALA A 81 121.94 0.78 -50.95
C ALA A 81 122.81 1.97 -51.39
N LEU A 82 122.52 3.17 -50.89
CA LEU A 82 123.22 4.41 -51.27
C LEU A 82 124.33 4.82 -50.30
N SER A 83 124.43 4.20 -49.12
CA SER A 83 125.53 4.44 -48.19
C SER A 83 126.85 3.89 -48.72
N SER A 84 127.93 4.66 -48.54
CA SER A 84 129.30 4.21 -48.86
C SER A 84 129.94 3.40 -47.73
N GLU A 85 129.29 3.33 -46.55
CA GLU A 85 129.76 2.60 -45.37
C GLU A 85 129.07 1.23 -45.26
N PRO A 86 129.82 0.10 -45.24
CA PRO A 86 129.26 -1.24 -45.13
C PRO A 86 128.43 -1.48 -43.86
N GLU A 87 128.87 -0.90 -42.73
CA GLU A 87 128.27 -1.05 -41.39
C GLU A 87 126.81 -0.58 -41.34
N VAL A 88 126.43 0.42 -42.15
CA VAL A 88 125.04 0.90 -42.24
C VAL A 88 124.08 -0.22 -42.67
N GLY A 89 124.52 -1.12 -43.54
CA GLY A 89 123.72 -2.28 -43.95
C GLY A 89 123.55 -3.31 -42.84
N GLU A 90 124.59 -3.56 -42.03
CA GLU A 90 124.53 -4.50 -40.92
C GLU A 90 123.63 -3.99 -39.78
N ILE A 91 123.71 -2.68 -39.48
CA ILE A 91 122.87 -2.03 -38.46
C ILE A 91 121.39 -2.06 -38.88
N LEU A 92 121.09 -1.75 -40.15
CA LEU A 92 119.72 -1.69 -40.63
C LEU A 92 119.12 -3.08 -40.93
N ALA A 93 119.93 -4.13 -41.13
CA ALA A 93 119.43 -5.45 -41.51
C ALA A 93 118.44 -6.05 -40.50
N ALA A 94 118.76 -6.00 -39.20
CA ALA A 94 117.88 -6.51 -38.14
C ALA A 94 116.56 -5.71 -38.10
N ASP A 95 116.66 -4.40 -38.25
CA ASP A 95 115.55 -3.47 -38.26
C ASP A 95 114.61 -3.68 -39.46
N ILE A 96 115.18 -3.89 -40.66
CA ILE A 96 114.47 -4.19 -41.90
C ILE A 96 113.74 -5.53 -41.79
N GLN A 97 114.42 -6.56 -41.26
CA GLN A 97 113.84 -7.89 -41.09
C GLN A 97 112.65 -7.85 -40.14
N ALA A 98 112.76 -7.16 -39.00
CA ALA A 98 111.67 -7.04 -38.02
C ALA A 98 110.42 -6.36 -38.62
N THR A 99 110.59 -5.27 -39.37
CA THR A 99 109.48 -4.58 -40.03
C THR A 99 108.94 -5.33 -41.24
N GLU A 100 109.76 -6.11 -41.95
CA GLU A 100 109.30 -6.99 -43.03
C GLU A 100 108.43 -8.13 -42.49
N SER A 101 108.84 -8.76 -41.38
CA SER A 101 107.99 -9.72 -40.66
C SER A 101 106.67 -9.08 -40.23
N ARG A 102 106.71 -7.88 -39.65
CA ARG A 102 105.49 -7.18 -39.23
C ARG A 102 104.58 -6.82 -40.41
N TYR A 103 105.15 -6.36 -41.51
CA TYR A 103 104.40 -6.09 -42.75
C TYR A 103 103.71 -7.36 -43.26
N SER A 104 104.43 -8.49 -43.30
CA SER A 104 103.85 -9.76 -43.76
C SER A 104 102.71 -10.26 -42.87
N GLU A 105 102.85 -10.13 -41.54
CA GLU A 105 101.80 -10.47 -40.57
C GLU A 105 100.57 -9.57 -40.75
N LEU A 106 100.76 -8.26 -40.91
CA LEU A 106 99.66 -7.31 -41.13
C LEU A 106 98.93 -7.61 -42.44
N LEU A 107 99.64 -7.87 -43.54
CA LEU A 107 98.99 -8.23 -44.80
C LEU A 107 98.28 -9.58 -44.76
N GLN A 108 98.78 -10.53 -43.98
CA GLN A 108 98.06 -11.78 -43.75
C GLN A 108 96.73 -11.53 -43.01
N GLN A 109 96.76 -10.75 -41.92
CA GLN A 109 95.53 -10.39 -41.18
C GLN A 109 94.53 -9.61 -42.05
N VAL A 110 95.03 -8.74 -42.93
CA VAL A 110 94.19 -8.04 -43.93
C VAL A 110 93.56 -9.06 -44.90
N SER A 111 94.34 -10.03 -45.40
CA SER A 111 93.83 -11.04 -46.34
C SER A 111 92.70 -11.91 -45.78
N GLU A 112 92.71 -12.17 -44.48
CA GLU A 112 91.69 -12.96 -43.79
C GLU A 112 90.38 -12.18 -43.61
N ARG A 113 90.37 -10.86 -43.82
CA ARG A 113 89.24 -9.96 -43.54
C ARG A 113 88.65 -9.31 -44.78
N LEU A 114 89.39 -9.29 -45.88
CA LEU A 114 88.96 -8.73 -47.15
C LEU A 114 88.24 -9.79 -48.00
N HIS A 115 86.91 -9.74 -48.00
CA HIS A 115 86.08 -10.74 -48.69
C HIS A 115 85.39 -10.22 -49.96
N THR A 116 85.28 -8.91 -50.14
CA THR A 116 84.61 -8.33 -51.32
C THR A 116 85.41 -8.59 -52.59
N ALA A 117 84.74 -8.63 -53.75
CA ALA A 117 85.42 -8.83 -55.03
C ALA A 117 86.43 -7.70 -55.35
N SER A 118 86.07 -6.46 -54.99
CA SER A 118 86.93 -5.28 -55.15
C SER A 118 88.16 -5.35 -54.25
N ASP A 119 87.97 -5.68 -52.96
CA ASP A 119 89.07 -5.73 -52.00
C ASP A 119 90.03 -6.88 -52.31
N ARG A 120 89.53 -8.02 -52.78
CA ARG A 120 90.38 -9.13 -53.24
C ARG A 120 91.23 -8.73 -54.44
N ALA A 121 90.70 -7.94 -55.38
CA ALA A 121 91.46 -7.45 -56.52
C ALA A 121 92.57 -6.47 -56.09
N LEU A 122 92.26 -5.51 -55.20
CA LEU A 122 93.23 -4.56 -54.65
C LEU A 122 94.31 -5.26 -53.80
N LEU A 123 93.93 -6.26 -53.02
CA LEU A 123 94.86 -7.08 -52.25
C LEU A 123 95.79 -7.88 -53.17
N ALA A 124 95.24 -8.53 -54.22
CA ALA A 124 96.05 -9.25 -55.20
C ALA A 124 97.04 -8.32 -55.92
N GLN A 125 96.62 -7.10 -56.26
CA GLN A 125 97.50 -6.07 -56.81
C GLN A 125 98.59 -5.65 -55.82
N THR A 126 98.24 -5.50 -54.54
CA THR A 126 99.19 -5.19 -53.45
C THR A 126 100.21 -6.31 -53.26
N GLN A 127 99.78 -7.57 -53.31
CA GLN A 127 100.67 -8.72 -53.24
C GLN A 127 101.60 -8.80 -54.46
N ALA A 128 101.07 -8.58 -55.67
CA ALA A 128 101.87 -8.57 -56.90
C ALA A 128 102.93 -7.46 -56.90
N THR A 129 102.54 -6.23 -56.55
CA THR A 129 103.48 -5.11 -56.39
C THR A 129 104.48 -5.35 -55.25
N GLY A 130 104.07 -6.06 -54.20
CA GLY A 130 104.93 -6.49 -53.10
C GLY A 130 106.03 -7.45 -53.53
N GLU A 131 105.68 -8.46 -54.31
CA GLU A 131 106.64 -9.42 -54.87
C GLU A 131 107.60 -8.76 -55.87
N ASP A 132 107.11 -7.84 -56.71
CA ASP A 132 107.96 -7.09 -57.62
C ASP A 132 108.89 -6.11 -56.89
N PHE A 133 108.43 -5.48 -55.81
CA PHE A 133 109.29 -4.69 -54.93
C PHE A 133 110.39 -5.54 -54.28
N LYS A 134 110.08 -6.74 -53.77
CA LYS A 134 111.08 -7.67 -53.23
C LYS A 134 112.14 -8.05 -54.27
N LYS A 135 111.75 -8.27 -55.53
CA LYS A 135 112.72 -8.51 -56.63
C LYS A 135 113.60 -7.28 -56.86
N ALA A 136 113.02 -6.08 -56.89
CA ALA A 136 113.76 -4.83 -57.04
C ALA A 136 114.73 -4.58 -55.88
N VAL A 137 114.34 -4.90 -54.65
CA VAL A 137 115.22 -4.89 -53.46
C VAL A 137 116.40 -5.84 -53.65
N LYS A 138 116.18 -7.09 -54.07
CA LYS A 138 117.25 -8.06 -54.32
C LYS A 138 118.22 -7.58 -55.41
N GLU A 139 117.70 -7.01 -56.49
CA GLU A 139 118.51 -6.42 -57.56
C GLU A 139 119.34 -5.22 -57.05
N LEU A 140 118.77 -4.40 -56.16
CA LEU A 140 119.44 -3.25 -55.57
C LEU A 140 120.56 -3.67 -54.60
N ILE A 141 120.32 -4.69 -53.77
CA ILE A 141 121.34 -5.26 -52.88
C ILE A 141 122.47 -5.88 -53.71
N ALA A 142 122.15 -6.68 -54.73
CA ALA A 142 123.16 -7.26 -55.61
C ALA A 142 123.97 -6.19 -56.38
N ALA A 143 123.34 -5.07 -56.76
CA ALA A 143 124.03 -3.94 -57.36
C ALA A 143 124.99 -3.27 -56.36
N ARG A 144 124.59 -3.10 -55.10
CA ARG A 144 125.45 -2.60 -54.01
C ARG A 144 126.67 -3.50 -53.81
N ASP A 145 126.46 -4.80 -53.67
CA ASP A 145 127.53 -5.78 -53.41
C ASP A 145 128.53 -5.88 -54.57
N SER A 146 128.14 -5.48 -55.79
CA SER A 146 129.04 -5.40 -56.95
C SER A 146 130.00 -4.21 -56.93
N GLY A 147 129.79 -3.22 -56.04
CA GLY A 147 130.65 -2.03 -55.89
C GLY A 147 130.58 -0.98 -57.00
N LEU A 148 129.72 -1.18 -58.02
CA LEU A 148 129.61 -0.30 -59.19
C LEU A 148 128.56 0.79 -58.98
N THR A 149 128.99 2.03 -58.68
CA THR A 149 128.11 3.17 -58.36
C THR A 149 127.05 3.47 -59.45
N GLU A 150 127.42 3.38 -60.73
CA GLU A 150 126.48 3.59 -61.86
C GLU A 150 125.39 2.50 -61.91
N ARG A 151 125.72 1.25 -61.56
CA ARG A 151 124.75 0.15 -61.52
C ARG A 151 123.75 0.35 -60.39
N ILE A 152 124.21 0.78 -59.21
CA ILE A 152 123.35 1.11 -58.06
C ILE A 152 122.38 2.23 -58.44
N ARG A 153 122.88 3.32 -59.04
CA ARG A 153 122.04 4.47 -59.44
C ARG A 153 120.97 4.06 -60.45
N ASN A 154 121.34 3.26 -61.45
CA ASN A 154 120.40 2.78 -62.48
C ASN A 154 119.33 1.83 -61.91
N VAL A 155 119.72 0.84 -61.10
CA VAL A 155 118.76 -0.09 -60.46
C VAL A 155 117.86 0.65 -59.48
N TYR A 156 118.42 1.60 -58.71
CA TYR A 156 117.65 2.44 -57.81
C TYR A 156 116.59 3.26 -58.56
N ALA A 157 116.98 3.98 -59.61
CA ALA A 157 116.09 4.87 -60.36
C ALA A 157 115.07 4.12 -61.23
N GLN A 158 115.46 3.01 -61.88
CA GLN A 158 114.59 2.32 -62.85
C GLN A 158 113.77 1.17 -62.24
N ARG A 159 114.20 0.57 -61.12
CA ARG A 159 113.55 -0.62 -60.55
C ARG A 159 113.06 -0.37 -59.13
N PHE A 160 113.94 0.06 -58.23
CA PHE A 160 113.60 0.20 -56.81
C PHE A 160 112.60 1.33 -56.54
N GLN A 161 112.87 2.55 -57.00
CA GLN A 161 112.01 3.70 -56.72
C GLN A 161 110.61 3.53 -57.34
N PRO A 162 110.46 3.08 -58.61
CA PRO A 162 109.15 2.76 -59.17
C PRO A 162 108.45 1.60 -58.46
N GLY A 163 109.19 0.55 -58.06
CA GLY A 163 108.63 -0.58 -57.31
C GLY A 163 108.14 -0.19 -55.91
N ALA A 164 108.89 0.65 -55.19
CA ALA A 164 108.51 1.17 -53.89
C ALA A 164 107.27 2.06 -54.00
N ALA A 165 107.25 2.96 -54.98
CA ALA A 165 106.12 3.83 -55.25
C ALA A 165 104.85 3.03 -55.60
N ALA A 166 104.97 2.02 -56.47
CA ALA A 166 103.84 1.18 -56.88
C ALA A 166 103.24 0.37 -55.71
N LEU A 167 104.09 -0.14 -54.81
CA LEU A 167 103.64 -0.86 -53.62
C LEU A 167 102.98 0.06 -52.58
N LEU A 168 103.57 1.23 -52.33
CA LEU A 168 102.97 2.20 -51.43
C LEU A 168 101.65 2.73 -52.00
N GLU A 169 101.57 2.95 -53.32
CA GLU A 169 100.34 3.35 -53.98
C GLU A 169 99.26 2.27 -53.91
N SER A 170 99.59 0.98 -54.08
CA SER A 170 98.63 -0.11 -53.97
C SER A 170 98.09 -0.27 -52.54
N LEU A 171 98.96 -0.16 -51.53
CA LEU A 171 98.57 -0.09 -50.11
C LEU A 171 97.70 1.14 -49.82
N GLY A 172 98.03 2.29 -50.40
CA GLY A 172 97.24 3.51 -50.27
C GLY A 172 95.84 3.39 -50.88
N LYS A 173 95.74 2.81 -52.07
CA LYS A 173 94.45 2.50 -52.73
C LYS A 173 93.61 1.52 -51.91
N LEU A 174 94.25 0.52 -51.31
CA LEU A 174 93.56 -0.44 -50.45
C LEU A 174 93.04 0.23 -49.16
N ALA A 175 93.84 1.07 -48.51
CA ALA A 175 93.40 1.84 -47.34
C ALA A 175 92.27 2.80 -47.69
N GLN A 176 92.35 3.48 -48.84
CA GLN A 176 91.32 4.40 -49.33
C GLN A 176 90.00 3.67 -49.60
N SER A 177 90.02 2.49 -50.22
CA SER A 177 88.82 1.65 -50.42
C SER A 177 88.14 1.31 -49.09
N GLN A 178 88.92 0.93 -48.08
CA GLN A 178 88.35 0.66 -46.75
C GLN A 178 87.79 1.92 -46.08
N ARG A 179 88.44 3.07 -46.25
CA ARG A 179 87.93 4.36 -45.75
C ARG A 179 86.60 4.76 -46.38
N GLU A 180 86.49 4.63 -47.70
CA GLU A 180 85.24 4.88 -48.42
C GLU A 180 84.11 3.93 -47.98
N ALA A 181 84.44 2.66 -47.69
CA ALA A 181 83.49 1.71 -47.15
C ALA A 181 83.01 2.08 -45.74
N ILE A 182 83.89 2.60 -44.87
CA ILE A 182 83.53 3.13 -43.55
C ILE A 182 82.61 4.34 -43.67
N ASP A 183 82.96 5.30 -44.52
CA ASP A 183 82.16 6.52 -44.72
C ASP A 183 80.77 6.19 -45.29
N ALA A 184 80.70 5.28 -46.26
CA ALA A 184 79.44 4.79 -46.82
C ALA A 184 78.60 4.05 -45.76
N ALA A 185 79.24 3.28 -44.87
CA ALA A 185 78.54 2.63 -43.76
C ALA A 185 78.05 3.67 -42.71
N GLY A 186 78.79 4.74 -42.48
CA GLY A 186 78.38 5.87 -41.65
C GLY A 186 77.08 6.52 -42.13
N VAL A 187 76.99 6.84 -43.43
CA VAL A 187 75.77 7.38 -44.05
C VAL A 187 74.60 6.39 -43.92
N ARG A 188 74.84 5.09 -44.17
CA ARG A 188 73.79 4.06 -43.99
C ARG A 188 73.30 3.98 -42.54
N ILE A 189 74.17 4.11 -41.55
CA ILE A 189 73.80 4.11 -40.13
C ILE A 189 72.94 5.33 -39.80
N GLU A 190 73.28 6.51 -40.32
CA GLU A 190 72.50 7.73 -40.14
C GLU A 190 71.10 7.60 -40.78
N ASP A 191 71.01 7.12 -42.02
CA ASP A 191 69.73 6.89 -42.72
C ASP A 191 68.86 5.86 -42.00
N LEU A 192 69.45 4.74 -41.55
CA LEU A 192 68.75 3.72 -40.77
C LEU A 192 68.27 4.30 -39.43
N SER A 193 69.09 5.10 -38.75
CA SER A 193 68.71 5.76 -37.50
C SER A 193 67.61 6.80 -37.70
N ALA A 194 67.67 7.60 -38.77
CA ALA A 194 66.65 8.59 -39.10
C ALA A 194 65.32 7.93 -39.45
N SER A 195 65.34 6.90 -40.31
CA SER A 195 64.17 6.12 -40.70
C SER A 195 63.53 5.44 -39.49
N ALA A 196 64.36 4.86 -38.61
CA ALA A 196 63.93 4.27 -37.36
C ALA A 196 63.22 5.26 -36.42
N ARG A 197 63.83 6.43 -36.20
CA ARG A 197 63.24 7.50 -35.38
C ARG A 197 61.91 7.95 -35.96
N MET A 198 61.83 8.16 -37.27
CA MET A 198 60.60 8.56 -37.94
C MET A 198 59.50 7.50 -37.82
N ALA A 199 59.84 6.22 -38.00
CA ALA A 199 58.89 5.11 -37.83
C ALA A 199 58.36 5.03 -36.40
N LEU A 200 59.23 5.19 -35.39
CA LEU A 200 58.82 5.21 -33.98
C LEU A 200 57.93 6.42 -33.66
N VAL A 201 58.28 7.62 -34.13
CA VAL A 201 57.46 8.83 -33.91
C VAL A 201 56.08 8.68 -34.55
N LEU A 202 56.01 8.19 -35.79
CA LEU A 202 54.74 7.99 -36.50
C LEU A 202 53.88 6.92 -35.80
N PHE A 203 54.50 5.83 -35.34
CA PHE A 203 53.83 4.80 -34.56
C PHE A 203 53.29 5.35 -33.22
N SER A 204 54.11 6.11 -32.48
CA SER A 204 53.68 6.74 -31.23
C SER A 204 52.53 7.74 -31.44
N ALA A 205 52.57 8.55 -32.49
CA ALA A 205 51.51 9.51 -32.82
C ALA A 205 50.18 8.80 -33.15
N THR A 206 50.23 7.76 -33.98
CA THR A 206 49.03 6.98 -34.34
C THR A 206 48.47 6.19 -33.16
N ALA A 207 49.34 5.59 -32.33
CA ALA A 207 48.93 4.91 -31.09
C ALA A 207 48.27 5.87 -30.10
N LEU A 208 48.79 7.10 -29.96
CA LEU A 208 48.20 8.13 -29.10
C LEU A 208 46.81 8.54 -29.59
N LEU A 209 46.66 8.79 -30.89
CA LEU A 209 45.38 9.17 -31.49
C LEU A 209 44.33 8.07 -31.30
N LEU A 210 44.70 6.81 -31.57
CA LEU A 210 43.80 5.67 -31.36
C LEU A 210 43.43 5.53 -29.86
N GLY A 211 44.39 5.74 -28.97
CA GLY A 211 44.16 5.74 -27.52
C GLY A 211 43.13 6.78 -27.09
N ILE A 212 43.22 8.01 -27.60
CA ILE A 212 42.25 9.08 -27.33
C ILE A 212 40.85 8.69 -27.85
N VAL A 213 40.75 8.15 -29.06
CA VAL A 213 39.47 7.71 -29.65
C VAL A 213 38.83 6.59 -28.82
N LEU A 214 39.60 5.58 -28.44
CA LEU A 214 39.12 4.47 -27.60
C LEU A 214 38.70 4.96 -26.20
N ALA A 215 39.45 5.88 -25.60
CA ALA A 215 39.10 6.47 -24.31
C ALA A 215 37.80 7.28 -24.39
N GLN A 216 37.63 8.12 -25.41
CA GLN A 216 36.41 8.88 -25.64
C GLN A 216 35.19 7.98 -25.88
N TRP A 217 35.38 6.87 -26.59
CA TRP A 217 34.34 5.86 -26.82
C TRP A 217 33.95 5.16 -25.51
N LEU A 218 34.94 4.78 -24.68
CA LEU A 218 34.71 4.12 -23.39
C LEU A 218 33.98 5.04 -22.40
N VAL A 219 34.41 6.31 -22.28
CA VAL A 219 33.75 7.31 -21.41
C VAL A 219 32.30 7.53 -21.83
N ARG A 220 32.03 7.68 -23.13
CA ARG A 220 30.65 7.84 -23.63
C ARG A 220 29.81 6.59 -23.40
N SER A 221 30.41 5.40 -23.49
CA SER A 221 29.74 4.13 -23.29
C SER A 221 29.40 3.81 -21.83
N ILE A 222 30.20 4.29 -20.87
CA ILE A 222 30.10 3.85 -19.46
C ILE A 222 29.68 5.03 -18.57
N SER A 223 30.44 6.12 -18.58
CA SER A 223 30.26 7.22 -17.64
C SER A 223 28.94 7.97 -17.88
N ARG A 224 28.50 8.13 -19.13
CA ARG A 224 27.25 8.84 -19.44
C ARG A 224 26.01 8.09 -18.92
N PRO A 225 25.79 6.79 -19.23
CA PRO A 225 24.67 6.05 -18.65
C PRO A 225 24.68 5.97 -17.11
N ILE A 226 25.85 5.81 -16.49
CA ILE A 226 25.98 5.80 -15.02
C ILE A 226 25.54 7.14 -14.43
N ARG A 227 25.92 8.26 -15.06
CA ARG A 227 25.48 9.59 -14.62
C ARG A 227 23.95 9.74 -14.73
N VAL A 228 23.35 9.31 -15.84
CA VAL A 228 21.88 9.34 -16.02
C VAL A 228 21.18 8.48 -14.97
N ALA A 229 21.72 7.30 -14.66
CA ALA A 229 21.19 6.44 -13.60
C ALA A 229 21.27 7.11 -12.22
N GLY A 230 22.39 7.79 -11.92
CA GLY A 230 22.56 8.56 -10.68
C GLY A 230 21.60 9.74 -10.58
N GLU A 231 21.46 10.54 -11.64
CA GLU A 231 20.49 11.65 -11.72
C GLU A 231 19.05 11.15 -11.56
N THR A 232 18.73 10.02 -12.17
CA THR A 232 17.42 9.38 -12.08
C THR A 232 17.13 8.86 -10.68
N ALA A 233 18.08 8.15 -10.06
CA ALA A 233 17.94 7.71 -8.68
C ALA A 233 17.78 8.91 -7.73
N GLY A 234 18.48 10.02 -7.98
CA GLY A 234 18.32 11.28 -7.24
C GLY A 234 16.91 11.85 -7.36
N ARG A 235 16.31 11.83 -8.55
CA ARG A 235 14.91 12.27 -8.76
C ARG A 235 13.89 11.38 -8.07
N VAL A 236 14.06 10.05 -8.17
CA VAL A 236 13.19 9.11 -7.45
C VAL A 236 13.31 9.32 -5.93
N ALA A 237 14.52 9.58 -5.42
CA ALA A 237 14.75 9.90 -4.01
C ALA A 237 14.13 11.24 -3.60
N SER A 238 14.01 12.20 -4.52
CA SER A 238 13.29 13.46 -4.31
C SER A 238 11.79 13.36 -4.64
N LEU A 239 11.25 12.13 -4.77
CA LEU A 239 9.85 11.85 -5.07
C LEU A 239 9.33 12.40 -6.42
N ASP A 240 10.24 12.79 -7.33
CA ASP A 240 9.89 13.23 -8.67
C ASP A 240 9.90 12.03 -9.61
N LEU A 241 8.69 11.56 -9.95
CA LEU A 241 8.49 10.42 -10.84
C LEU A 241 7.98 10.86 -12.21
N ARG A 242 8.05 12.15 -12.60
CA ARG A 242 7.43 12.63 -13.84
C ARG A 242 8.08 12.12 -15.13
N GLN A 243 9.40 12.07 -15.16
CA GLN A 243 10.13 11.80 -16.40
C GLN A 243 10.32 10.32 -16.63
N ASP A 244 10.09 9.85 -17.85
CA ASP A 244 10.35 8.47 -18.22
C ASP A 244 11.85 8.19 -18.31
N ILE A 245 12.23 6.98 -17.91
CA ILE A 245 13.62 6.53 -17.90
C ILE A 245 13.84 5.73 -19.17
N GLU A 246 14.55 6.33 -20.12
CA GLU A 246 14.93 5.66 -21.35
C GLU A 246 16.16 4.77 -21.13
N GLY A 247 15.96 3.46 -21.23
CA GLY A 247 17.03 2.46 -21.22
C GLY A 247 17.14 1.72 -22.56
N HIS A 248 18.12 0.83 -22.67
CA HIS A 248 18.29 -0.03 -23.83
C HIS A 248 18.87 -1.40 -23.46
N ALA A 249 18.48 -2.45 -24.18
CA ALA A 249 18.90 -3.83 -23.86
C ALA A 249 20.32 -4.20 -24.33
N ARG A 250 21.06 -3.26 -24.94
CA ARG A 250 22.33 -3.54 -25.64
C ARG A 250 23.52 -3.82 -24.71
N ASP A 251 23.48 -3.33 -23.48
CA ASP A 251 24.52 -3.52 -22.47
C ASP A 251 23.96 -3.37 -21.06
N GLU A 252 24.79 -3.68 -20.06
CA GLU A 252 24.46 -3.71 -18.65
C GLU A 252 24.03 -2.33 -18.12
N ALA A 253 24.63 -1.27 -18.65
CA ALA A 253 24.28 0.10 -18.28
C ALA A 253 22.86 0.47 -18.73
N GLY A 254 22.47 0.09 -19.95
CA GLY A 254 21.10 0.27 -20.42
C GLY A 254 20.09 -0.66 -19.74
N GLN A 255 20.48 -1.88 -19.38
CA GLN A 255 19.64 -2.79 -18.58
C GLN A 255 19.39 -2.25 -17.17
N MET A 256 20.40 -1.62 -16.55
CA MET A 256 20.24 -0.92 -15.27
C MET A 256 19.23 0.23 -15.38
N LEU A 257 19.28 1.02 -16.46
CA LEU A 257 18.27 2.07 -16.71
C LEU A 257 16.86 1.48 -16.92
N LEU A 258 16.72 0.36 -17.64
CA LEU A 258 15.44 -0.33 -17.77
C LEU A 258 14.90 -0.83 -16.41
N ALA A 259 15.77 -1.38 -15.55
CA ALA A 259 15.38 -1.81 -14.21
C ALA A 259 14.94 -0.64 -13.32
N LEU A 260 15.65 0.50 -13.39
CA LEU A 260 15.22 1.74 -12.73
C LEU A 260 13.88 2.25 -13.29
N GLY A 261 13.67 2.17 -14.60
CA GLY A 261 12.39 2.46 -15.26
C GLY A 261 11.23 1.61 -14.72
N ALA A 262 11.45 0.30 -14.61
CA ALA A 262 10.46 -0.61 -14.04
C ALA A 262 10.17 -0.31 -12.56
N MET A 263 11.20 -0.01 -11.76
CA MET A 263 11.03 0.39 -10.35
C MET A 263 10.22 1.69 -10.24
N GLN A 264 10.53 2.70 -11.06
CA GLN A 264 9.78 3.94 -11.11
C GLN A 264 8.31 3.70 -11.52
N GLY A 265 8.07 2.86 -12.53
CA GLY A 265 6.72 2.48 -12.96
C GLY A 265 5.91 1.83 -11.84
N ALA A 266 6.51 0.88 -11.12
CA ALA A 266 5.88 0.24 -9.97
C ALA A 266 5.60 1.23 -8.83
N LEU A 267 6.50 2.17 -8.55
CA LEU A 267 6.28 3.25 -7.58
C LEU A 267 5.13 4.18 -8.01
N ARG A 268 5.06 4.58 -9.28
CA ARG A 268 3.95 5.38 -9.81
C ARG A 268 2.61 4.67 -9.63
N GLU A 269 2.53 3.39 -10.00
CA GLU A 269 1.31 2.60 -9.84
C GLU A 269 0.89 2.47 -8.37
N LEU A 270 1.85 2.23 -7.47
CA LEU A 270 1.60 2.18 -6.03
C LEU A 270 1.03 3.52 -5.54
N VAL A 271 1.67 4.65 -5.87
CA VAL A 271 1.23 5.99 -5.47
C VAL A 271 -0.19 6.27 -5.98
N LEU A 272 -0.51 5.92 -7.23
CA LEU A 272 -1.85 6.08 -7.80
C LEU A 272 -2.90 5.24 -7.05
N ARG A 273 -2.62 3.96 -6.78
CA ARG A 273 -3.52 3.09 -6.01
C ARG A 273 -3.73 3.59 -4.58
N VAL A 274 -2.69 4.15 -3.95
CA VAL A 274 -2.82 4.73 -2.61
C VAL A 274 -3.63 6.05 -2.67
N ARG A 275 -3.43 6.94 -3.66
CA ARG A 275 -4.30 8.12 -3.86
C ARG A 275 -5.78 7.71 -3.97
N GLU A 276 -6.08 6.73 -4.80
CA GLU A 276 -7.45 6.21 -4.97
C GLU A 276 -8.01 5.64 -3.66
N SER A 277 -7.21 4.85 -2.93
CA SER A 277 -7.62 4.28 -1.65
C SER A 277 -7.87 5.37 -0.59
N VAL A 278 -7.05 6.42 -0.55
CA VAL A 278 -7.22 7.56 0.37
C VAL A 278 -8.48 8.34 0.05
N GLN A 279 -8.77 8.57 -1.24
CA GLN A 279 -10.00 9.22 -1.68
C GLN A 279 -11.23 8.39 -1.29
N SER A 280 -11.17 7.06 -1.44
CA SER A 280 -12.23 6.14 -1.00
C SER A 280 -12.46 6.20 0.52
N VAL A 281 -11.40 6.22 1.33
CA VAL A 281 -11.52 6.41 2.79
C VAL A 281 -12.14 7.77 3.13
N HIS A 282 -11.78 8.83 2.41
CA HIS A 282 -12.35 10.16 2.63
C HIS A 282 -13.87 10.19 2.36
N VAL A 283 -14.31 9.58 1.25
CA VAL A 283 -15.73 9.46 0.91
C VAL A 283 -16.46 8.61 1.94
N ALA A 284 -15.94 7.43 2.28
CA ALA A 284 -16.54 6.53 3.26
C ALA A 284 -16.68 7.18 4.65
N ALA A 285 -15.66 7.91 5.10
CA ALA A 285 -15.73 8.64 6.37
C ALA A 285 -16.76 9.77 6.34
N GLY A 286 -16.96 10.41 5.17
CA GLY A 286 -18.05 11.36 4.95
C GLY A 286 -19.44 10.72 5.02
N GLU A 287 -19.61 9.55 4.42
CA GLU A 287 -20.86 8.78 4.50
C GLU A 287 -21.18 8.33 5.93
N ILE A 288 -20.17 7.85 6.68
CA ILE A 288 -20.34 7.48 8.09
C ILE A 288 -20.75 8.71 8.89
N ALA A 289 -20.07 9.86 8.74
CA ALA A 289 -20.43 11.08 9.45
C ALA A 289 -21.88 11.52 9.18
N HIS A 290 -22.32 11.44 7.92
CA HIS A 290 -23.70 11.74 7.55
C HIS A 290 -24.69 10.73 8.17
N GLY A 291 -24.42 9.42 8.08
CA GLY A 291 -25.25 8.38 8.68
C GLY A 291 -25.33 8.51 10.20
N ASN A 292 -24.26 8.97 10.83
CA ASN A 292 -24.18 9.19 12.26
C ASN A 292 -25.00 10.42 12.71
N SER A 293 -25.05 11.48 11.89
CA SER A 293 -25.96 12.62 12.10
C SER A 293 -27.43 12.22 11.99
N ASP A 294 -27.79 11.34 11.05
CA ASP A 294 -29.14 10.79 10.94
C ASP A 294 -29.49 9.93 12.16
N LEU A 295 -28.57 9.05 12.57
CA LEU A 295 -28.75 8.21 13.76
C LEU A 295 -28.89 9.06 15.04
N SER A 296 -28.12 10.14 15.17
CA SER A 296 -28.26 11.12 16.26
C SER A 296 -29.67 11.69 16.31
N THR A 297 -30.16 12.21 15.19
CA THR A 297 -31.51 12.80 15.08
C THR A 297 -32.60 11.77 15.43
N ARG A 298 -32.46 10.53 14.95
CA ARG A 298 -33.39 9.44 15.27
C ARG A 298 -33.33 9.03 16.74
N THR A 299 -32.15 9.05 17.35
CA THR A 299 -31.95 8.76 18.77
C THR A 299 -32.58 9.83 19.66
N GLU A 300 -32.43 11.12 19.31
CA GLU A 300 -33.10 12.23 19.99
C GLU A 300 -34.63 12.13 19.89
N ASN A 301 -35.15 11.83 18.69
CA ASN A 301 -36.59 11.61 18.49
C ASN A 301 -37.11 10.41 19.29
N ALA A 302 -36.33 9.32 19.37
CA ALA A 302 -36.67 8.16 20.18
C ALA A 302 -36.68 8.50 21.68
N ALA A 303 -35.69 9.26 22.16
CA ALA A 303 -35.64 9.73 23.55
C ALA A 303 -36.87 10.57 23.90
N SER A 304 -37.24 11.53 23.04
CA SER A 304 -38.44 12.35 23.20
C SER A 304 -39.72 11.50 23.22
N SER A 305 -39.84 10.54 22.30
CA SER A 305 -40.98 9.63 22.23
C SER A 305 -41.08 8.72 23.46
N LEU A 306 -39.95 8.25 23.99
CA LEU A 306 -39.88 7.47 25.21
C LEU A 306 -40.29 8.29 26.43
N GLN A 307 -39.87 9.55 26.54
CA GLN A 307 -40.30 10.46 27.61
C GLN A 307 -41.82 10.69 27.58
N GLN A 308 -42.40 10.93 26.40
CA GLN A 308 -43.84 11.07 26.24
C GLN A 308 -44.58 9.78 26.61
N THR A 309 -44.05 8.63 26.21
CA THR A 309 -44.62 7.31 26.53
C THR A 309 -44.57 7.03 28.04
N ALA A 310 -43.45 7.35 28.69
CA ALA A 310 -43.31 7.22 30.14
C ALA A 310 -44.31 8.11 30.88
N ALA A 311 -44.45 9.38 30.48
CA ALA A 311 -45.45 10.29 31.07
C ALA A 311 -46.89 9.80 30.86
N ALA A 312 -47.20 9.26 29.68
CA ALA A 312 -48.50 8.64 29.41
C ALA A 312 -48.75 7.40 30.28
N LEU A 313 -47.73 6.55 30.47
CA LEU A 313 -47.83 5.38 31.35
C LEU A 313 -48.04 5.77 32.81
N GLU A 314 -47.37 6.81 33.31
CA GLU A 314 -47.64 7.34 34.65
C GLU A 314 -49.11 7.79 34.80
N GLN A 315 -49.66 8.45 33.78
CA GLN A 315 -51.06 8.85 33.78
C GLN A 315 -52.00 7.64 33.75
N VAL A 316 -51.69 6.62 32.94
CA VAL A 316 -52.45 5.37 32.91
C VAL A 316 -52.40 4.66 34.27
N MET A 317 -51.22 4.56 34.89
CA MET A 317 -51.07 3.99 36.24
C MET A 317 -51.93 4.72 37.27
N ARG A 318 -51.96 6.06 37.24
CA ARG A 318 -52.84 6.85 38.11
C ARG A 318 -54.33 6.53 37.88
N ASN A 319 -54.75 6.40 36.63
CA ASN A 319 -56.15 6.08 36.29
C ASN A 319 -56.55 4.65 36.70
N VAL A 320 -55.64 3.68 36.56
CA VAL A 320 -55.85 2.29 36.99
C VAL A 320 -55.93 2.22 38.51
N GLN A 321 -55.04 2.92 39.23
CA GLN A 321 -55.09 3.02 40.69
C GLN A 321 -56.42 3.64 41.17
N GLN A 322 -56.85 4.74 40.56
CA GLN A 322 -58.12 5.37 40.87
C GLN A 322 -59.32 4.44 40.57
N SER A 323 -59.25 3.65 39.49
CA SER A 323 -60.27 2.65 39.16
C SER A 323 -60.33 1.53 40.21
N SER A 324 -59.17 1.08 40.70
CA SER A 324 -59.08 0.07 41.77
C SER A 324 -59.72 0.57 43.07
N GLU A 325 -59.42 1.82 43.47
CA GLU A 325 -60.03 2.44 44.65
C GLU A 325 -61.54 2.65 44.50
N ALA A 326 -61.99 3.05 43.30
CA ALA A 326 -63.41 3.21 43.00
C ALA A 326 -64.15 1.87 43.04
N ALA A 327 -63.55 0.80 42.49
CA ALA A 327 -64.08 -0.56 42.55
C ALA A 327 -64.19 -1.04 44.00
N GLY A 328 -63.15 -0.86 44.83
CA GLY A 328 -63.20 -1.22 46.25
C GLY A 328 -64.30 -0.48 47.03
N LYS A 329 -64.52 0.81 46.75
CA LYS A 329 -65.65 1.56 47.33
C LYS A 329 -67.00 1.03 46.85
N ALA A 330 -67.14 0.72 45.56
CA ALA A 330 -68.37 0.17 45.00
C ALA A 330 -68.70 -1.21 45.59
N GLU A 331 -67.69 -2.05 45.83
CA GLU A 331 -67.84 -3.36 46.47
C GLU A 331 -68.38 -3.21 47.90
N GLN A 332 -67.80 -2.29 48.68
CA GLN A 332 -68.27 -1.99 50.03
C GLN A 332 -69.72 -1.47 50.03
N MET A 333 -70.06 -0.58 49.09
CA MET A 333 -71.42 -0.06 48.94
C MET A 333 -72.42 -1.15 48.55
N ALA A 334 -72.05 -2.03 47.62
CA ALA A 334 -72.88 -3.17 47.22
C ALA A 334 -73.10 -4.14 48.38
N GLY A 335 -72.07 -4.43 49.17
CA GLY A 335 -72.18 -5.24 50.39
C GLY A 335 -73.11 -4.60 51.44
N GLY A 336 -73.01 -3.29 51.64
CA GLY A 336 -73.92 -2.54 52.51
C GLY A 336 -75.37 -2.56 52.02
N ALA A 337 -75.60 -2.32 50.74
CA ALA A 337 -76.93 -2.41 50.12
C ALA A 337 -77.49 -3.84 50.21
N ALA A 338 -76.63 -4.85 50.07
CA ALA A 338 -77.02 -6.25 50.21
C ALA A 338 -77.55 -6.54 51.62
N ALA A 339 -76.86 -6.07 52.65
CA ALA A 339 -77.30 -6.22 54.04
C ALA A 339 -78.65 -5.52 54.30
N VAL A 340 -78.85 -4.30 53.79
CA VAL A 340 -80.10 -3.54 53.97
C VAL A 340 -81.27 -4.22 53.28
N ALA A 341 -81.12 -4.66 52.03
CA ALA A 341 -82.22 -5.32 51.33
C ALA A 341 -82.50 -6.75 51.85
N ALA A 342 -81.50 -7.45 52.40
CA ALA A 342 -81.74 -8.69 53.15
C ALA A 342 -82.60 -8.43 54.41
N GLN A 343 -82.26 -7.40 55.17
CA GLN A 343 -83.07 -6.97 56.33
C GLN A 343 -84.48 -6.53 55.93
N GLY A 344 -84.61 -5.80 54.82
CA GLY A 344 -85.92 -5.40 54.26
C GLY A 344 -86.77 -6.61 53.85
N GLY A 345 -86.16 -7.62 53.24
CA GLY A 345 -86.82 -8.89 52.92
C GLY A 345 -87.36 -9.61 54.16
N GLU A 346 -86.57 -9.67 55.25
CA GLU A 346 -87.00 -10.27 56.52
C GLU A 346 -88.20 -9.53 57.13
N VAL A 347 -88.17 -8.19 57.15
CA VAL A 347 -89.29 -7.38 57.65
C VAL A 347 -90.56 -7.60 56.84
N VAL A 348 -90.45 -7.66 55.51
CA VAL A 348 -91.61 -7.93 54.63
C VAL A 348 -92.14 -9.34 54.86
N SER A 349 -91.27 -10.34 55.03
CA SER A 349 -91.66 -11.72 55.38
C SER A 349 -92.45 -11.75 56.69
N GLN A 350 -91.99 -11.02 57.71
CA GLN A 350 -92.70 -10.88 58.98
C GLN A 350 -94.08 -10.19 58.84
N VAL A 351 -94.19 -9.18 57.98
CA VAL A 351 -95.47 -8.52 57.66
C VAL A 351 -96.44 -9.49 56.97
N VAL A 352 -95.98 -10.28 56.00
CA VAL A 352 -96.79 -11.30 55.34
C VAL A 352 -97.30 -12.33 56.35
N GLY A 353 -96.44 -12.84 57.22
CA GLY A 353 -96.83 -13.76 58.30
C GLY A 353 -97.89 -13.16 59.23
N THR A 354 -97.70 -11.90 59.63
CA THR A 354 -98.68 -11.18 60.46
C THR A 354 -100.02 -11.00 59.76
N MET A 355 -100.02 -10.67 58.46
CA MET A 355 -101.26 -10.54 57.68
C MET A 355 -102.00 -11.88 57.54
N GLN A 356 -101.28 -13.00 57.39
CA GLN A 356 -101.87 -14.34 57.38
C GLN A 356 -102.50 -14.71 58.73
N ASP A 357 -101.85 -14.35 59.83
CA ASP A 357 -102.40 -14.57 61.18
C ASP A 357 -103.65 -13.72 61.43
N ILE A 358 -103.63 -12.45 61.00
CA ILE A 358 -104.81 -11.56 61.06
C ILE A 358 -105.93 -12.11 60.17
N HIS A 359 -105.63 -12.57 58.95
CA HIS A 359 -106.61 -13.18 58.04
C HIS A 359 -107.31 -14.38 58.70
N ARG A 360 -106.52 -15.29 59.30
CA ARG A 360 -107.04 -16.45 60.04
C ARG A 360 -107.91 -16.03 61.23
N ALA A 361 -107.48 -15.01 61.98
CA ALA A 361 -108.24 -14.49 63.12
C ALA A 361 -109.56 -13.84 62.68
N SER A 362 -109.57 -13.05 61.61
CA SER A 362 -110.77 -12.43 61.03
C SER A 362 -111.75 -13.47 60.49
N HIS A 363 -111.27 -14.53 59.84
CA HIS A 363 -112.13 -15.63 59.40
C HIS A 363 -112.81 -16.33 60.58
N LYS A 364 -112.04 -16.64 61.63
CA LYS A 364 -112.57 -17.23 62.86
C LYS A 364 -113.61 -16.32 63.52
N MET A 365 -113.42 -15.00 63.49
CA MET A 365 -114.42 -14.04 63.96
C MET A 365 -115.69 -14.07 63.11
N ALA A 366 -115.58 -14.17 61.78
CA ALA A 366 -116.73 -14.29 60.88
C ALA A 366 -117.57 -15.53 61.21
N ASP A 367 -116.92 -16.67 61.47
CA ASP A 367 -117.57 -17.91 61.88
C ASP A 367 -118.31 -17.76 63.22
N ILE A 368 -117.67 -17.15 64.23
CA ILE A 368 -118.27 -16.90 65.54
C ILE A 368 -119.49 -15.98 65.43
N ILE A 369 -119.40 -14.91 64.64
CA ILE A 369 -120.51 -14.00 64.41
C ILE A 369 -121.65 -14.68 63.64
N GLY A 370 -121.33 -15.60 62.71
CA GLY A 370 -122.31 -16.47 62.07
C GLY A 370 -123.07 -17.34 63.07
N VAL A 371 -122.39 -17.91 64.07
CA VAL A 371 -123.03 -18.64 65.17
C VAL A 371 -123.91 -17.71 66.01
N ILE A 372 -123.47 -16.49 66.31
CA ILE A 372 -124.25 -15.50 67.08
C ILE A 372 -125.53 -15.08 66.34
N ASP A 373 -125.47 -14.84 65.03
CA ASP A 373 -126.68 -14.58 64.21
C ASP A 373 -127.62 -15.79 64.24
N GLY A 374 -127.06 -17.01 64.18
CA GLY A 374 -127.81 -18.26 64.38
C GLY A 374 -128.51 -18.36 65.74
N ILE A 375 -127.81 -18.02 66.83
CA ILE A 375 -128.38 -17.97 68.20
C ILE A 375 -129.47 -16.90 68.29
N ALA A 376 -129.26 -15.72 67.70
CA ALA A 376 -130.25 -14.66 67.67
C ALA A 376 -131.51 -15.09 66.89
N PHE A 377 -131.36 -15.78 65.77
CA PHE A 377 -132.47 -16.36 65.02
C PHE A 377 -133.22 -17.42 65.84
N GLN A 378 -132.51 -18.37 66.47
CA GLN A 378 -133.12 -19.38 67.34
C GLN A 378 -133.88 -18.73 68.51
N THR A 379 -133.29 -17.69 69.12
CA THR A 379 -133.91 -16.93 70.23
C THR A 379 -135.15 -16.19 69.76
N ASN A 380 -135.14 -15.62 68.55
CA ASN A 380 -136.29 -14.97 67.93
C ASN A 380 -137.45 -15.97 67.67
N ILE A 381 -137.14 -17.20 67.24
CA ILE A 381 -138.14 -18.27 67.08
C ILE A 381 -138.68 -18.76 68.43
N LEU A 382 -137.82 -18.95 69.43
CA LEU A 382 -138.22 -19.31 70.80
C LEU A 382 -139.14 -18.25 71.41
N ALA A 383 -138.80 -16.97 71.24
CA ALA A 383 -139.60 -15.84 71.72
C ALA A 383 -140.94 -15.73 70.98
N LEU A 384 -140.99 -16.02 69.68
CA LEU A 384 -142.23 -16.11 68.92
C LEU A 384 -143.13 -17.25 69.45
N ASN A 385 -142.56 -18.44 69.67
CA ASN A 385 -143.28 -19.57 70.23
C ASN A 385 -143.82 -19.25 71.63
N ALA A 386 -143.02 -18.59 72.48
CA ALA A 386 -143.44 -18.15 73.80
C ALA A 386 -144.55 -17.08 73.75
N ALA A 387 -144.49 -16.13 72.80
CA ALA A 387 -145.54 -15.14 72.60
C ALA A 387 -146.86 -15.77 72.14
N VAL A 388 -146.80 -16.80 71.28
CA VAL A 388 -147.97 -17.58 70.85
C VAL A 388 -148.60 -18.34 72.02
N GLU A 389 -147.79 -19.01 72.84
CA GLU A 389 -148.30 -19.76 73.99
C GLU A 389 -148.84 -18.83 75.09
N ALA A 390 -148.23 -17.66 75.27
CA ALA A 390 -148.74 -16.62 76.17
C ALA A 390 -150.09 -16.03 75.70
N ALA A 391 -150.30 -15.87 74.39
CA ALA A 391 -151.60 -15.48 73.83
C ALA A 391 -152.66 -16.57 74.03
N ARG A 392 -152.24 -17.85 74.04
CA ARG A 392 -153.11 -19.02 74.27
C ARG A 392 -153.57 -19.15 75.72
N ALA A 393 -152.76 -18.67 76.68
CA ALA A 393 -153.07 -18.67 78.12
C ALA A 393 -154.01 -17.53 78.57
N GLY A 394 -154.47 -16.65 77.66
CA GLY A 394 -155.43 -15.58 77.95
C GLY A 394 -154.91 -14.52 78.93
N GLU A 395 -155.76 -14.02 79.83
CA GLU A 395 -155.41 -12.94 80.79
C GLU A 395 -154.24 -13.29 81.72
N SER A 396 -154.07 -14.57 82.09
CA SER A 396 -152.94 -15.04 82.92
C SER A 396 -151.59 -14.98 82.21
N GLY A 397 -151.56 -14.88 80.87
CA GLY A 397 -150.34 -14.87 80.05
C GLY A 397 -149.79 -13.49 79.71
N ARG A 398 -150.48 -12.38 80.06
CA ARG A 398 -150.10 -11.01 79.63
C ARG A 398 -148.68 -10.62 80.02
N GLY A 399 -148.22 -10.96 81.24
CA GLY A 399 -146.85 -10.68 81.69
C GLY A 399 -145.80 -11.43 80.85
N PHE A 400 -146.07 -12.69 80.51
CA PHE A 400 -145.19 -13.50 79.67
C PHE A 400 -145.18 -13.03 78.21
N ALA A 401 -146.31 -12.55 77.67
CA ALA A 401 -146.38 -12.01 76.31
C ALA A 401 -145.51 -10.76 76.14
N VAL A 402 -145.46 -9.88 77.16
CA VAL A 402 -144.59 -8.68 77.14
C VAL A 402 -143.12 -9.09 77.18
N VAL A 403 -142.74 -10.02 78.06
CA VAL A 403 -141.36 -10.53 78.12
C VAL A 403 -140.97 -11.22 76.81
N ALA A 404 -141.86 -12.02 76.22
CA ALA A 404 -141.61 -12.67 74.93
C ALA A 404 -141.44 -11.66 73.78
N ALA A 405 -142.23 -10.57 73.75
CA ALA A 405 -142.06 -9.49 72.80
C ALA A 405 -140.73 -8.75 72.97
N GLU A 406 -140.32 -8.48 74.21
CA GLU A 406 -139.04 -7.82 74.53
C GLU A 406 -137.85 -8.71 74.15
N VAL A 407 -137.90 -10.01 74.45
CA VAL A 407 -136.87 -10.98 74.06
C VAL A 407 -136.79 -11.10 72.53
N ARG A 408 -137.93 -11.07 71.83
CA ARG A 408 -137.98 -11.09 70.36
C ARG A 408 -137.37 -9.82 69.76
N GLN A 409 -137.66 -8.66 70.33
CA GLN A 409 -137.08 -7.39 69.91
C GLN A 409 -135.56 -7.36 70.15
N LEU A 410 -135.11 -7.86 71.30
CA LEU A 410 -133.69 -8.01 71.61
C LEU A 410 -133.00 -8.96 70.64
N ALA A 411 -133.61 -10.11 70.33
CA ALA A 411 -133.09 -11.07 69.35
C ALA A 411 -132.99 -10.48 67.94
N THR A 412 -133.99 -9.71 67.51
CA THR A 412 -133.96 -9.00 66.21
C THR A 412 -132.86 -7.94 66.17
N ARG A 413 -132.67 -7.19 67.27
CA ARG A 413 -131.56 -6.22 67.40
C ARG A 413 -130.19 -6.92 67.40
N SER A 414 -130.05 -8.04 68.09
CA SER A 414 -128.82 -8.84 68.10
C SER A 414 -128.49 -9.42 66.73
N ALA A 415 -129.48 -9.89 65.97
CA ALA A 415 -129.28 -10.35 64.59
C ALA A 415 -128.86 -9.20 63.65
N ALA A 416 -129.47 -8.02 63.79
CA ALA A 416 -129.07 -6.84 63.01
C ALA A 416 -127.62 -6.41 63.31
N ALA A 417 -127.24 -6.34 64.59
CA ALA A 417 -125.88 -6.03 65.01
C ALA A 417 -124.87 -7.10 64.57
N ALA A 418 -125.24 -8.39 64.64
CA ALA A 418 -124.40 -9.49 64.17
C ALA A 418 -124.13 -9.38 62.66
N ARG A 419 -125.14 -9.06 61.83
CA ARG A 419 -124.95 -8.85 60.39
C ARG A 419 -124.10 -7.64 60.06
N GLU A 420 -124.25 -6.55 60.82
CA GLU A 420 -123.40 -5.36 60.67
C GLU A 420 -121.93 -5.68 60.99
N ILE A 421 -121.67 -6.37 62.10
CA ILE A 421 -120.32 -6.84 62.46
C ILE A 421 -119.78 -7.82 61.40
N LYS A 422 -120.62 -8.73 60.89
CA LYS A 422 -120.23 -9.65 59.82
C LYS A 422 -119.77 -8.89 58.57
N GLY A 423 -120.51 -7.87 58.14
CA GLY A 423 -120.12 -7.03 57.01
C GLY A 423 -118.82 -6.25 57.25
N LEU A 424 -118.57 -5.79 58.47
CA LEU A 424 -117.29 -5.15 58.85
C LEU A 424 -116.12 -6.15 58.83
N ILE A 425 -116.34 -7.39 59.26
CA ILE A 425 -115.33 -8.45 59.21
C ILE A 425 -115.05 -8.85 57.77
N GLU A 426 -116.08 -9.07 56.94
CA GLU A 426 -115.92 -9.40 55.51
C GLU A 426 -115.13 -8.31 54.77
N ASN A 427 -115.44 -7.04 55.02
CA ASN A 427 -114.65 -5.92 54.50
C ASN A 427 -113.20 -5.93 55.01
N SER A 428 -112.98 -6.28 56.27
CA SER A 428 -111.63 -6.38 56.85
C SER A 428 -110.84 -7.52 56.20
N VAL A 429 -111.43 -8.69 56.00
CA VAL A 429 -110.83 -9.83 55.29
C VAL A 429 -110.38 -9.41 53.88
N HIS A 430 -111.25 -8.74 53.11
CA HIS A 430 -110.91 -8.27 51.78
C HIS A 430 -109.74 -7.25 51.80
N ARG A 431 -109.66 -6.38 52.81
CA ARG A 431 -108.53 -5.44 52.97
C ARG A 431 -107.24 -6.14 53.37
N ILE A 432 -107.32 -7.18 54.20
CA ILE A 432 -106.16 -7.99 54.60
C ILE A 432 -105.64 -8.81 53.41
N GLU A 433 -106.53 -9.38 52.58
CA GLU A 433 -106.13 -10.08 51.35
C GLU A 433 -105.39 -9.15 50.40
N ALA A 434 -105.95 -7.96 50.13
CA ALA A 434 -105.27 -6.94 49.32
C ALA A 434 -103.92 -6.53 49.92
N GLY A 435 -103.84 -6.37 51.25
CA GLY A 435 -102.59 -6.08 51.96
C GLY A 435 -101.56 -7.21 51.87
N THR A 436 -102.01 -8.47 51.92
CA THR A 436 -101.17 -9.66 51.79
C THR A 436 -100.58 -9.74 50.38
N THR A 437 -101.38 -9.53 49.34
CA THR A 437 -100.90 -9.49 47.94
C THR A 437 -99.89 -8.37 47.71
N LEU A 438 -100.11 -7.20 48.30
CA LEU A 438 -99.18 -6.07 48.21
C LEU A 438 -97.85 -6.37 48.92
N ALA A 439 -97.91 -6.97 50.12
CA ALA A 439 -96.71 -7.36 50.87
C ALA A 439 -95.93 -8.48 50.16
N ASP A 440 -96.60 -9.47 49.57
CA ASP A 440 -95.95 -10.51 48.77
C ASP A 440 -95.25 -9.92 47.54
N SER A 441 -95.92 -9.00 46.82
CA SER A 441 -95.33 -8.27 45.69
C SER A 441 -94.11 -7.43 46.10
N ALA A 442 -94.15 -6.81 47.29
CA ALA A 442 -93.01 -6.10 47.86
C ALA A 442 -91.85 -7.06 48.17
N GLY A 443 -92.15 -8.27 48.69
CA GLY A 443 -91.17 -9.32 48.97
C GLY A 443 -90.48 -9.81 47.70
N GLN A 444 -91.24 -10.11 46.64
CA GLN A 444 -90.70 -10.47 45.32
C GLN A 444 -89.83 -9.35 44.73
N THR A 445 -90.19 -8.09 44.97
CA THR A 445 -89.39 -6.94 44.52
C THR A 445 -88.08 -6.82 45.30
N MET A 446 -88.08 -7.07 46.61
CA MET A 446 -86.84 -7.16 47.40
C MET A 446 -85.93 -8.30 46.92
N GLY A 447 -86.50 -9.45 46.55
CA GLY A 447 -85.76 -10.55 45.92
C GLY A 447 -85.04 -10.12 44.63
N ARG A 448 -85.75 -9.45 43.72
CA ARG A 448 -85.14 -8.92 42.48
C ARG A 448 -84.06 -7.87 42.74
N ILE A 449 -84.23 -7.03 43.77
CA ILE A 449 -83.21 -6.06 44.20
C ILE A 449 -81.96 -6.78 44.71
N MET A 450 -82.11 -7.85 45.50
CA MET A 450 -80.99 -8.68 45.95
C MET A 450 -80.21 -9.28 44.79
N ASP A 451 -80.89 -9.84 43.80
CA ASP A 451 -80.23 -10.43 42.63
C ASP A 451 -79.49 -9.36 41.80
N SER A 452 -80.08 -8.16 41.65
CA SER A 452 -79.43 -7.04 40.97
C SER A 452 -78.18 -6.55 41.73
N ILE A 453 -78.23 -6.49 43.06
CA ILE A 453 -77.07 -6.11 43.89
C ILE A 453 -75.95 -7.17 43.78
N ARG A 454 -76.29 -8.46 43.75
CA ARG A 454 -75.30 -9.53 43.51
C ARG A 454 -74.63 -9.37 42.16
N GLN A 455 -75.39 -9.10 41.10
CA GLN A 455 -74.83 -8.88 39.77
C GLN A 455 -73.89 -7.67 39.73
N VAL A 456 -74.21 -6.59 40.46
CA VAL A 456 -73.31 -5.45 40.63
C VAL A 456 -72.03 -5.86 41.37
N ALA A 457 -72.14 -6.61 42.47
CA ALA A 457 -70.98 -7.10 43.22
C ALA A 457 -70.05 -7.99 42.38
N ASP A 458 -70.61 -8.90 41.59
CA ASP A 458 -69.86 -9.76 40.66
C ASP A 458 -69.12 -8.93 39.59
N THR A 459 -69.80 -7.91 39.06
CA THR A 459 -69.20 -6.99 38.07
C THR A 459 -68.05 -6.20 38.68
N VAL A 460 -68.21 -5.69 39.90
CA VAL A 460 -67.16 -4.97 40.61
C VAL A 460 -65.98 -5.89 40.93
N SER A 461 -66.22 -7.13 41.35
CA SER A 461 -65.17 -8.13 41.56
C SER A 461 -64.37 -8.41 40.28
N ALA A 462 -65.05 -8.56 39.14
CA ALA A 462 -64.40 -8.71 37.84
C ALA A 462 -63.58 -7.47 37.44
N ILE A 463 -64.07 -6.25 37.72
CA ILE A 463 -63.31 -5.01 37.52
C ILE A 463 -62.05 -5.00 38.38
N THR A 464 -62.14 -5.32 39.67
CA THR A 464 -60.98 -5.38 40.58
C THR A 464 -59.92 -6.36 40.07
N ALA A 465 -60.33 -7.56 39.65
CA ALA A 465 -59.42 -8.55 39.07
C ALA A 465 -58.75 -8.05 37.78
N ALA A 466 -59.51 -7.46 36.87
CA ALA A 466 -58.98 -6.88 35.63
C ALA A 466 -58.01 -5.71 35.90
N THR A 467 -58.32 -4.87 36.88
CA THR A 467 -57.49 -3.74 37.28
C THR A 467 -56.16 -4.21 37.86
N HIS A 468 -56.18 -5.29 38.66
CA HIS A 468 -54.96 -5.88 39.20
C HIS A 468 -54.07 -6.49 38.10
N ALA A 469 -54.67 -7.16 37.10
CA ALA A 469 -53.94 -7.66 35.94
C ALA A 469 -53.31 -6.52 35.14
N GLN A 470 -54.06 -5.45 34.86
CA GLN A 470 -53.55 -4.26 34.18
C GLN A 470 -52.35 -3.62 34.90
N THR A 471 -52.37 -3.53 36.22
CA THR A 471 -51.23 -3.02 36.99
C THR A 471 -49.97 -3.86 36.76
N GLN A 472 -50.11 -5.19 36.70
CA GLN A 472 -49.00 -6.09 36.44
C GLN A 472 -48.46 -5.94 35.01
N ASP A 473 -49.35 -5.84 34.01
CA ASP A 473 -48.99 -5.61 32.61
C ASP A 473 -48.28 -4.27 32.42
N ILE A 474 -48.78 -3.20 33.05
CA ILE A 474 -48.13 -1.88 33.02
C ILE A 474 -46.75 -1.93 33.67
N GLY A 475 -46.57 -2.71 34.74
CA GLY A 475 -45.25 -2.94 35.34
C GLY A 475 -44.24 -3.57 34.37
N GLN A 476 -44.69 -4.51 33.52
CA GLN A 476 -43.86 -5.09 32.46
C GLN A 476 -43.54 -4.06 31.38
N ILE A 477 -44.52 -3.28 30.94
CA ILE A 477 -44.31 -2.20 29.96
C ILE A 477 -43.30 -1.18 30.49
N ASN A 478 -43.40 -0.78 31.76
CA ASN A 478 -42.46 0.16 32.37
C ASN A 478 -41.03 -0.39 32.37
N THR A 479 -40.87 -1.69 32.63
CA THR A 479 -39.56 -2.36 32.55
C THR A 479 -39.00 -2.34 31.12
N ALA A 480 -39.85 -2.59 30.11
CA ALA A 480 -39.47 -2.51 28.70
C ALA A 480 -39.08 -1.08 28.28
N VAL A 481 -39.83 -0.06 28.70
CA VAL A 481 -39.51 1.35 28.46
C VAL A 481 -38.18 1.73 29.09
N SER A 482 -37.90 1.30 30.32
CA SER A 482 -36.60 1.51 30.97
C SER A 482 -35.43 0.83 30.23
N HIS A 483 -35.67 -0.34 29.62
CA HIS A 483 -34.67 -0.99 28.77
C HIS A 483 -34.42 -0.21 27.47
N LEU A 484 -35.48 0.27 26.81
CA LEU A 484 -35.37 1.11 25.62
C LEU A 484 -34.66 2.44 25.90
N ASP A 485 -34.88 3.05 27.07
CA ASP A 485 -34.19 4.27 27.50
C ASP A 485 -32.67 4.02 27.62
N ARG A 486 -32.25 2.93 28.28
CA ARG A 486 -30.83 2.55 28.34
C ARG A 486 -30.22 2.31 26.96
N MET A 487 -30.93 1.62 26.07
CA MET A 487 -30.47 1.43 24.68
C MET A 487 -30.35 2.76 23.93
N THR A 488 -31.28 3.70 24.16
CA THR A 488 -31.26 5.03 23.55
C THR A 488 -30.05 5.84 24.03
N GLN A 489 -29.75 5.80 25.32
CA GLN A 489 -28.53 6.41 25.88
C GLN A 489 -27.25 5.76 25.33
N GLN A 490 -27.22 4.43 25.22
CA GLN A 490 -26.08 3.72 24.63
C GLN A 490 -25.90 4.07 23.15
N ASN A 491 -26.99 4.20 22.39
CA ASN A 491 -26.93 4.68 21.01
C ASN A 491 -26.38 6.09 20.92
N SER A 492 -26.74 6.99 21.84
CA SER A 492 -26.17 8.34 21.89
C SER A 492 -24.65 8.31 22.11
N ALA A 493 -24.17 7.47 23.03
CA ALA A 493 -22.73 7.30 23.28
C ALA A 493 -22.00 6.70 22.06
N LEU A 494 -22.60 5.69 21.41
CA LEU A 494 -22.07 5.08 20.18
C LEU A 494 -22.03 6.08 19.03
N VAL A 495 -23.02 6.97 18.93
CA VAL A 495 -23.03 8.05 17.96
C VAL A 495 -21.87 9.01 18.24
N GLU A 496 -21.63 9.44 19.48
CA GLU A 496 -20.47 10.30 19.78
C GLU A 496 -19.14 9.62 19.45
N GLU A 497 -18.96 8.35 19.81
CA GLU A 497 -17.76 7.58 19.52
C GLU A 497 -17.54 7.40 18.01
N SER A 498 -18.60 7.08 17.27
CA SER A 498 -18.58 6.91 15.81
C SER A 498 -18.30 8.23 15.08
N ALA A 499 -18.79 9.36 15.60
CA ALA A 499 -18.50 10.69 15.06
C ALA A 499 -17.01 11.00 15.20
N ALA A 500 -16.45 10.79 16.40
CA ALA A 500 -15.03 10.99 16.67
C ALA A 500 -14.14 10.07 15.82
N ALA A 501 -14.53 8.80 15.67
CA ALA A 501 -13.81 7.85 14.81
C ALA A 501 -13.84 8.27 13.33
N SER A 502 -14.98 8.74 12.84
CA SER A 502 -15.13 9.22 11.46
C SER A 502 -14.30 10.47 11.18
N GLU A 503 -14.24 11.39 12.14
CA GLU A 503 -13.37 12.56 12.07
C GLU A 503 -11.89 12.16 12.06
N GLY A 504 -11.48 11.23 12.93
CA GLY A 504 -10.14 10.67 12.93
C GLY A 504 -9.75 10.01 11.60
N LEU A 505 -10.68 9.28 10.96
CA LEU A 505 -10.46 8.71 9.63
C LEU A 505 -10.28 9.79 8.56
N ARG A 506 -11.04 10.90 8.62
CA ARG A 506 -10.88 12.04 7.69
C ARG A 506 -9.52 12.70 7.86
N ASP A 507 -9.06 12.89 9.09
CA ASP A 507 -7.75 13.46 9.36
C ASP A 507 -6.62 12.53 8.93
N GLN A 508 -6.74 11.23 9.16
CA GLN A 508 -5.77 10.24 8.68
C GLN A 508 -5.72 10.22 7.14
N ALA A 509 -6.87 10.30 6.48
CA ALA A 509 -6.94 10.38 5.02
C ALA A 509 -6.29 11.67 4.49
N ARG A 510 -6.57 12.83 5.10
CA ARG A 510 -5.89 14.10 4.74
C ARG A 510 -4.39 14.04 4.96
N HIS A 511 -3.94 13.42 6.05
CA HIS A 511 -2.52 13.26 6.34
C HIS A 511 -1.84 12.36 5.29
N LEU A 512 -2.45 11.24 4.93
CA LEU A 512 -1.95 10.37 3.87
C LEU A 512 -1.95 11.07 2.51
N ASP A 513 -3.00 11.83 2.18
CA ASP A 513 -3.05 12.64 0.95
C ASP A 513 -1.91 13.68 0.92
N ALA A 514 -1.62 14.33 2.05
CA ALA A 514 -0.49 15.26 2.19
C ALA A 514 0.88 14.59 2.04
N LEU A 515 1.02 13.32 2.44
CA LEU A 515 2.24 12.54 2.22
C LEU A 515 2.39 12.12 0.76
N ILE A 516 1.29 11.70 0.13
CA ILE A 516 1.29 11.17 -1.24
C ILE A 516 1.37 12.31 -2.27
N SER A 517 0.86 13.49 -1.97
CA SER A 517 0.98 14.69 -2.81
C SER A 517 2.41 15.22 -2.91
N GLN A 518 3.34 14.78 -2.06
CA GLN A 518 4.77 15.05 -2.22
C GLN A 518 5.36 14.31 -3.42
N PHE A 519 4.73 13.21 -3.87
CA PHE A 519 5.12 12.53 -5.09
C PHE A 519 4.60 13.29 -6.30
N VAL A 520 5.52 13.67 -7.20
CA VAL A 520 5.18 14.36 -8.44
C VAL A 520 5.03 13.35 -9.55
N LEU A 521 3.81 13.18 -10.07
CA LEU A 521 3.47 12.21 -11.11
C LEU A 521 3.37 12.87 -12.50
N PRO A 522 3.51 12.10 -13.59
CA PRO A 522 3.21 12.58 -14.93
C PRO A 522 1.78 13.14 -14.99
N GLY A 523 1.61 14.38 -15.48
CA GLY A 523 0.31 15.06 -15.53
C GLY A 523 0.01 16.00 -14.37
N ASP A 524 0.73 15.92 -13.23
CA ASP A 524 0.56 16.85 -12.09
C ASP A 524 1.02 18.29 -12.40
N GLY A 525 1.62 18.55 -13.58
CA GLY A 525 2.19 19.85 -13.98
C GLY A 525 1.81 20.37 -15.36
N GLU A 526 0.83 19.75 -16.03
CA GLU A 526 0.40 20.15 -17.39
C GLU A 526 -1.11 20.37 -17.50
N ALA A 527 -1.75 20.72 -16.39
CA ALA A 527 -2.99 21.50 -16.42
C ALA A 527 -2.58 22.98 -16.38
N ALA A 528 -2.25 23.55 -17.55
CA ALA A 528 -2.40 24.98 -17.71
C ALA A 528 -3.84 25.33 -17.26
N PRO A 529 -4.05 26.40 -16.48
CA PRO A 529 -5.40 26.86 -16.20
C PRO A 529 -6.00 27.18 -17.57
N GLN A 530 -6.88 26.31 -18.06
CA GLN A 530 -7.87 26.75 -19.00
C GLN A 530 -8.67 27.76 -18.20
N ASP A 531 -8.43 29.04 -18.47
CA ASP A 531 -9.42 30.08 -18.27
C ASP A 531 -10.67 29.58 -18.97
N VAL A 532 -11.49 28.83 -18.23
CA VAL A 532 -12.89 28.65 -18.54
C VAL A 532 -13.44 30.05 -18.35
N GLU A 533 -13.42 30.82 -19.45
CA GLU A 533 -14.13 32.07 -19.58
C GLU A 533 -15.56 31.77 -19.15
N TRP A 534 -15.86 32.16 -17.91
CA TRP A 534 -17.16 31.95 -17.29
C TRP A 534 -18.11 32.86 -18.04
N THR A 535 -18.69 32.36 -19.14
CA THR A 535 -19.79 33.06 -19.79
C THR A 535 -20.93 33.03 -18.78
N PRO A 536 -21.38 34.18 -18.24
CA PRO A 536 -22.45 34.16 -17.26
C PRO A 536 -23.69 33.56 -17.93
N ALA A 537 -24.18 32.46 -17.36
CA ALA A 537 -25.41 31.82 -17.77
C ALA A 537 -26.54 32.86 -17.77
N GLN A 538 -27.24 32.99 -18.90
CA GLN A 538 -28.47 33.77 -18.97
C GLN A 538 -29.43 33.28 -17.88
N PRO A 539 -30.13 34.18 -17.17
CA PRO A 539 -31.08 33.78 -16.16
C PRO A 539 -32.20 32.97 -16.82
N VAL A 540 -32.25 31.67 -16.50
CA VAL A 540 -33.39 30.81 -16.78
C VAL A 540 -34.58 31.40 -16.03
N ARG A 541 -35.55 31.96 -16.76
CA ARG A 541 -36.84 32.33 -16.21
C ARG A 541 -37.52 31.05 -15.71
N LEU A 542 -37.55 30.87 -14.39
CA LEU A 542 -38.44 29.92 -13.73
C LEU A 542 -39.88 30.23 -14.15
N ALA A 543 -40.48 29.30 -14.89
CA ALA A 543 -41.91 29.30 -15.12
C ALA A 543 -42.62 29.16 -13.77
N ALA A 544 -43.57 30.05 -13.51
CA ALA A 544 -44.35 30.07 -12.28
C ALA A 544 -45.04 28.71 -12.03
N ALA A 545 -44.88 28.19 -10.80
CA ALA A 545 -45.58 27.01 -10.33
C ALA A 545 -47.11 27.23 -10.33
N PRO A 546 -47.91 26.21 -10.70
CA PRO A 546 -49.36 26.29 -10.61
C PRO A 546 -49.80 26.29 -9.14
N LYS A 547 -50.68 27.24 -8.80
CA LYS A 547 -51.29 27.41 -7.48
C LYS A 547 -52.10 26.19 -7.06
N ASP A 548 -52.02 25.89 -5.77
CA ASP A 548 -52.82 24.93 -5.02
C ASP A 548 -54.30 24.98 -5.38
N ARG A 549 -54.85 23.79 -5.67
CA ARG A 549 -56.28 23.55 -5.77
C ARG A 549 -56.74 22.97 -4.42
N LEU A 550 -57.26 23.84 -3.57
CA LEU A 550 -58.03 23.45 -2.40
C LEU A 550 -59.30 22.69 -2.84
N LEU A 551 -59.52 21.52 -2.26
CA LEU A 551 -60.80 20.79 -2.31
C LEU A 551 -61.75 21.40 -1.26
N PRO A 552 -63.05 21.62 -1.56
CA PRO A 552 -64.03 22.01 -0.56
C PRO A 552 -64.57 20.80 0.22
N ALA A 553 -65.15 21.12 1.38
CA ALA A 553 -65.66 20.26 2.44
C ALA A 553 -66.70 19.20 2.03
#